data_AF-A0A1G3I8I7-F1
#
_entry.id   AF-A0A1G3I8I7-F1
#
_cell.length_a   1.000
_cell.length_b   1.000
_cell.length_c   1.000
_cell.angle_alpha   90.00
_cell.angle_beta   90.00
_cell.angle_gamma   90.00
#
_symmetry.space_group_name_H-M   'P 1'
#
loop_
_entity.id
_entity.type
_entity.pdbx_description
1 polymer ?
#
loop_
_entity_poly.entity_id
_entity_poly.type
_entity_poly.pdbx_seq_one_letter_code
_entity_poly.pdbx_strand_id
1 'polypeptide(L)'
;MSGKDNSGPDNASSEFLEQLEESGFFRQIKDLEGNLRRISMDIKSLGETATQRLEETESLAAHILAIEAILAVMIKNNPLDEKELKAAIEDKTAALSKEAAGNSAVRVIAENISNGKG
;
A
#
# COMPACT_ATOMS: atom_id res chain seq x y z
N MET A 1 -39.61 -52.22 -40.07
CA MET A 1 -38.91 -50.96 -39.77
C MET A 1 -39.26 -50.57 -38.34
N SER A 2 -38.42 -50.94 -37.38
CA SER A 2 -38.59 -50.51 -35.98
C SER A 2 -37.71 -49.29 -35.76
N GLY A 3 -38.33 -48.10 -35.76
CA GLY A 3 -37.73 -46.93 -35.15
C GLY A 3 -37.67 -47.17 -33.65
N LYS A 4 -36.47 -47.37 -33.12
CA LYS A 4 -36.24 -47.30 -31.67
C LYS A 4 -36.19 -45.81 -31.33
N ASP A 5 -37.24 -45.31 -30.69
CA ASP A 5 -37.13 -44.07 -29.92
C ASP A 5 -36.12 -44.31 -28.80
N ASN A 6 -34.92 -43.75 -28.99
CA ASN A 6 -33.81 -43.79 -28.06
C ASN A 6 -33.75 -42.46 -27.28
N SER A 7 -34.88 -42.01 -26.75
CA SER A 7 -35.04 -40.77 -26.01
C SER A 7 -35.26 -41.07 -24.52
N GLY A 8 -34.24 -41.67 -23.91
CA GLY A 8 -34.14 -41.78 -22.45
C GLY A 8 -33.56 -40.51 -21.82
N PRO A 9 -33.83 -40.23 -20.54
CA PRO A 9 -33.30 -39.06 -19.81
C PRO A 9 -31.76 -38.96 -19.80
N ASP A 10 -31.07 -40.10 -19.96
CA ASP A 10 -29.61 -40.16 -20.06
C ASP A 10 -29.08 -39.54 -21.37
N ASN A 11 -29.86 -39.59 -22.46
CA ASN A 11 -29.43 -39.08 -23.77
C ASN A 11 -29.55 -37.54 -23.84
N ALA A 12 -30.61 -36.98 -23.28
CA ALA A 12 -30.80 -35.52 -23.19
C ALA A 12 -29.72 -34.83 -22.35
N SER A 13 -29.26 -35.49 -21.27
CA SER A 13 -28.17 -34.98 -20.44
C SER A 13 -26.83 -35.01 -21.17
N SER A 14 -26.61 -36.04 -22.01
CA SER A 14 -25.41 -36.16 -22.85
C SER A 14 -25.36 -35.09 -23.95
N GLU A 15 -26.46 -34.90 -24.67
CA GLU A 15 -26.57 -33.87 -25.73
C GLU A 15 -26.35 -32.45 -25.16
N PHE A 16 -26.85 -32.18 -23.95
CA PHE A 16 -26.61 -30.90 -23.29
C PHE A 16 -25.14 -30.70 -22.91
N LEU A 17 -24.45 -31.75 -22.45
CA LEU A 17 -23.01 -31.68 -22.14
C LEU A 17 -22.17 -31.44 -23.41
N GLU A 18 -22.52 -32.08 -24.53
CA GLU A 18 -21.88 -31.83 -25.82
C GLU A 18 -22.07 -30.37 -26.26
N GLN A 19 -23.28 -29.81 -26.12
CA GLN A 19 -23.52 -28.38 -26.43
C GLN A 19 -22.67 -27.44 -25.55
N LEU A 20 -22.48 -27.77 -24.27
CA LEU A 20 -21.59 -27.00 -23.39
C LEU A 20 -20.11 -27.14 -23.78
N GLU A 21 -19.70 -28.32 -24.25
CA GLU A 21 -18.35 -28.53 -24.75
C GLU A 21 -18.10 -27.78 -26.06
N GLU A 22 -19.03 -27.87 -27.02
CA GLU A 22 -18.98 -27.19 -28.32
C GLU A 22 -19.00 -25.67 -28.18
N SER A 23 -19.80 -25.14 -27.25
CA SER A 23 -19.83 -23.71 -26.93
C SER A 23 -18.56 -23.21 -26.23
N GLY A 24 -17.66 -24.12 -25.82
CA GLY A 24 -16.43 -23.80 -25.10
C GLY A 24 -16.68 -23.36 -23.65
N PHE A 25 -17.87 -23.61 -23.10
CA PHE A 25 -18.27 -23.21 -21.75
C PHE A 25 -17.26 -23.67 -20.69
N PHE A 26 -16.85 -24.93 -20.72
CA PHE A 26 -15.88 -25.47 -19.75
C PHE A 26 -14.50 -24.83 -19.86
N ARG A 27 -14.08 -24.42 -21.07
CA ARG A 27 -12.82 -23.68 -21.25
C ARG A 27 -12.91 -22.30 -20.60
N GLN A 28 -14.01 -21.58 -20.82
CA GLN A 28 -14.23 -20.27 -20.21
C GLN A 28 -14.30 -20.34 -18.68
N ILE A 29 -14.95 -21.36 -18.12
CA ILE A 29 -14.98 -21.60 -16.67
C ILE A 29 -13.56 -21.86 -16.13
N LYS A 30 -12.78 -22.68 -16.83
CA LYS A 30 -11.38 -22.95 -16.45
C LYS A 30 -10.51 -21.70 -16.51
N ASP A 31 -10.67 -20.88 -17.55
CA ASP A 31 -9.94 -19.62 -17.70
C ASP A 31 -10.32 -18.62 -16.61
N LEU A 32 -11.62 -18.52 -16.27
CA LEU A 32 -12.11 -17.72 -15.17
C LEU A 32 -11.53 -18.17 -13.82
N GLU A 33 -11.52 -19.48 -13.56
CA GLU A 33 -10.90 -20.04 -12.35
C GLU A 33 -9.41 -19.71 -12.28
N GLY A 34 -8.69 -19.83 -13.41
CA GLY A 34 -7.29 -19.46 -13.51
C GLY A 34 -7.06 -17.97 -13.20
N ASN A 35 -7.90 -17.10 -13.73
CA ASN A 35 -7.83 -15.66 -13.47
C ASN A 35 -8.11 -15.32 -12.00
N LEU A 36 -9.14 -15.93 -11.40
CA LEU A 36 -9.45 -15.72 -9.97
C LEU A 36 -8.32 -16.19 -9.06
N ARG A 37 -7.67 -17.32 -9.37
CA ARG A 37 -6.49 -17.79 -8.64
C ARG A 37 -5.33 -16.80 -8.74
N ARG A 38 -5.08 -16.23 -9.92
CA ARG A 38 -4.05 -15.18 -10.11
C ARG A 38 -4.35 -13.93 -9.31
N ILE A 39 -5.57 -13.40 -9.42
CA ILE A 39 -6.00 -12.23 -8.64
C ILE A 39 -5.84 -12.48 -7.13
N SER A 40 -6.18 -13.68 -6.65
CA SER A 40 -6.00 -14.03 -5.25
C SER A 40 -4.52 -14.03 -4.82
N MET A 41 -3.61 -14.51 -5.67
CA MET A 41 -2.17 -14.44 -5.40
C MET A 41 -1.66 -13.00 -5.39
N ASP A 42 -2.10 -12.17 -6.34
CA ASP A 42 -1.70 -10.77 -6.43
C ASP A 42 -2.17 -9.97 -5.20
N ILE A 43 -3.42 -10.18 -4.76
CA ILE A 43 -3.97 -9.57 -3.54
C ILE A 43 -3.14 -9.98 -2.32
N LYS A 44 -2.77 -11.27 -2.21
CA LYS A 44 -1.91 -11.75 -1.12
C LYS A 44 -0.55 -11.04 -1.12
N SER A 45 0.11 -10.97 -2.27
CA SER A 45 1.40 -10.29 -2.42
C SER A 45 1.31 -8.79 -2.08
N LEU A 46 0.21 -8.14 -2.46
CA LEU A 46 -0.02 -6.73 -2.12
C LEU A 46 -0.18 -6.55 -0.60
N GLY A 47 -0.89 -7.47 0.06
CA GLY A 47 -1.04 -7.48 1.51
C GLY A 47 0.30 -7.63 2.23
N GLU A 48 1.12 -8.60 1.82
CA GLU A 48 2.47 -8.81 2.38
C GLU A 48 3.36 -7.56 2.18
N THR A 49 3.29 -6.94 0.99
CA THR A 49 4.02 -5.70 0.71
C THR A 49 3.54 -4.55 1.59
N ALA A 50 2.23 -4.40 1.78
CA ALA A 50 1.65 -3.36 2.62
C ALA A 50 2.09 -3.52 4.08
N THR A 51 2.11 -4.75 4.62
CA THR A 51 2.63 -5.03 5.96
C THR A 51 4.09 -4.62 6.09
N GLN A 52 4.95 -4.99 5.13
CA GLN A 52 6.36 -4.58 5.15
C GLN A 52 6.51 -3.06 5.12
N ARG A 53 5.72 -2.35 4.29
CA ARG A 53 5.76 -0.88 4.25
C ARG A 53 5.32 -0.24 5.57
N LEU A 54 4.37 -0.84 6.29
CA LEU A 54 3.98 -0.39 7.63
C LEU A 54 5.15 -0.54 8.63
N GLU A 55 5.79 -1.70 8.67
CA GLU A 55 6.95 -1.96 9.54
C GLU A 55 8.10 -0.98 9.25
N GLU A 56 8.40 -0.73 7.97
CA GLU A 56 9.41 0.25 7.58
C GLU A 56 9.03 1.68 8.00
N THR A 57 7.75 2.05 7.92
CA THR A 57 7.26 3.37 8.35
C THR A 57 7.37 3.52 9.87
N GLU A 58 7.02 2.49 10.64
CA GLU A 58 7.22 2.46 12.09
C GLU A 58 8.70 2.59 12.47
N SER A 59 9.58 1.87 11.77
CA SER A 59 11.04 2.00 11.94
C SER A 59 11.53 3.41 11.64
N LEU A 60 11.05 4.04 10.56
CA LEU A 60 11.39 5.42 10.22
C LEU A 60 10.91 6.41 11.29
N ALA A 61 9.68 6.24 11.79
CA ALA A 61 9.15 7.08 12.86
C ALA A 61 10.01 6.97 14.14
N ALA A 62 10.44 5.75 14.51
CA ALA A 62 11.35 5.55 15.64
C ALA A 62 12.69 6.27 15.44
N HIS A 63 13.26 6.23 14.23
CA HIS A 63 14.48 6.98 13.92
C HIS A 63 14.29 8.50 14.01
N ILE A 64 13.16 9.04 13.53
CA ILE A 64 12.84 10.46 13.65
C ILE A 64 12.77 10.87 15.11
N LEU A 65 12.07 10.09 15.96
CA LEU A 65 11.99 10.35 17.39
C LEU A 65 13.37 10.28 18.07
N ALA A 66 14.23 9.34 17.68
CA ALA A 66 15.59 9.27 18.19
C ALA A 66 16.41 10.52 17.83
N ILE A 67 16.30 10.98 16.58
CA ILE A 67 16.95 12.21 16.11
C ILE A 67 16.43 13.43 16.89
N GLU A 68 15.12 13.51 17.08
CA GLU A 68 14.45 14.55 17.87
C GLU A 68 14.98 14.57 19.31
N ALA A 69 15.08 13.42 19.97
CA ALA A 69 15.60 13.31 21.33
C ALA A 69 17.07 13.77 21.42
N ILE A 70 17.92 13.36 20.46
CA ILE A 70 19.32 13.79 20.41
C ILE A 70 19.40 15.30 20.22
N LEU A 71 18.63 15.87 19.30
CA LEU A 71 18.58 17.31 19.04
C LEU A 71 18.12 18.08 20.28
N ALA A 72 17.09 17.62 20.97
CA ALA A 72 16.60 18.26 22.20
C ALA A 72 17.71 18.33 23.27
N VAL A 73 18.47 17.25 23.46
CA VAL A 73 19.63 17.24 24.36
C VAL A 73 20.74 18.19 23.89
N MET A 74 21.02 18.25 22.60
CA MET A 74 22.03 19.15 22.04
C MET A 74 21.66 20.63 22.25
N ILE A 75 20.41 21.01 21.99
CA ILE A 75 19.90 22.38 22.17
C ILE A 75 19.90 22.78 23.64
N LYS A 76 19.51 21.87 24.55
CA LYS A 76 19.58 22.12 25.99
C LYS A 76 21.00 22.49 26.46
N ASN A 77 22.01 21.88 25.85
CA ASN A 77 23.42 22.12 26.19
C ASN A 77 24.07 23.25 25.38
N ASN A 78 23.42 23.72 24.30
CA ASN A 78 23.89 24.78 23.41
C ASN A 78 22.71 25.67 23.03
N PRO A 79 22.37 26.67 23.86
CA PRO A 79 21.21 27.52 23.62
C PRO A 79 21.36 28.25 22.28
N LEU A 80 20.38 28.05 21.39
CA LEU A 80 20.29 28.69 20.09
C LEU A 80 19.37 29.91 20.17
N ASP A 81 19.65 30.93 19.35
CA ASP A 81 18.71 32.03 19.15
C ASP A 81 17.51 31.56 18.32
N GLU A 82 16.30 31.81 18.82
CA GLU A 82 15.06 31.34 18.22
C GLU A 82 14.82 31.95 16.81
N LYS A 83 15.27 33.18 16.58
CA LYS A 83 15.11 33.84 15.27
C LYS A 83 16.08 33.27 14.24
N GLU A 84 17.33 33.03 14.63
CA GLU A 84 18.33 32.37 13.78
C GLU A 84 17.90 30.95 13.42
N LEU A 85 17.38 30.20 14.40
CA LEU A 85 16.89 28.84 14.16
C LEU A 85 15.71 28.83 13.18
N LYS A 86 14.73 29.71 13.38
CA LYS A 86 13.58 29.83 12.48
C LYS A 86 13.97 30.23 11.06
N ALA A 87 14.89 31.19 10.92
CA ALA A 87 15.41 31.59 9.61
C ALA A 87 16.15 30.43 8.91
N ALA A 88 16.96 29.66 9.65
CA ALA A 88 17.67 28.51 9.12
C ALA A 88 16.71 27.37 8.68
N ILE A 89 15.61 27.15 9.41
CA ILE A 89 14.57 26.19 9.03
C ILE A 89 13.86 26.64 7.75
N GLU A 90 13.47 27.91 7.65
CA GLU A 90 12.81 28.45 6.47
C GLU A 90 13.71 28.34 5.23
N ASP A 91 14.99 28.72 5.33
CA ASP A 91 15.98 28.61 4.24
C ASP A 91 16.20 27.16 3.78
N LYS A 92 16.46 26.25 4.72
CA LYS A 92 16.69 24.83 4.40
C LYS A 92 15.44 24.12 3.86
N THR A 93 14.26 24.46 4.36
CA THR A 93 13.01 23.84 3.89
C THR A 93 12.59 24.38 2.52
N ALA A 94 12.84 25.66 2.23
CA ALA A 94 12.66 26.22 0.89
C ALA A 94 13.64 25.62 -0.15
N ALA A 95 14.86 25.26 0.27
CA ALA A 95 15.82 24.57 -0.60
C ALA A 95 15.42 23.11 -0.93
N LEU A 96 14.67 22.45 -0.03
CA LEU A 96 14.24 21.05 -0.18
C LEU A 96 12.85 20.91 -0.83
N SER A 97 11.99 21.92 -0.70
CA SER A 97 10.63 21.93 -1.24
C SER A 97 10.57 22.76 -2.52
N LYS A 98 10.05 22.18 -3.61
CA LYS A 98 9.67 22.98 -4.81
C LYS A 98 8.48 23.92 -4.53
N GLU A 99 7.83 23.80 -3.38
CA GLU A 99 6.76 24.69 -2.92
C GLU A 99 7.29 25.70 -1.90
N ALA A 100 7.07 26.98 -2.18
CA ALA A 100 7.62 28.14 -1.47
C ALA A 100 7.16 28.31 0.00
N ALA A 101 6.36 27.38 0.52
CA ALA A 101 6.01 27.29 1.93
C ALA A 101 6.38 25.88 2.40
N GLY A 102 7.52 25.77 3.06
CA GLY A 102 8.02 24.50 3.59
C GLY A 102 6.95 23.71 4.33
N ASN A 103 6.99 22.38 4.19
CA ASN A 103 6.03 21.45 4.77
C ASN A 103 5.73 21.80 6.25
N SER A 104 4.46 22.10 6.54
CA SER A 104 3.99 22.57 7.86
C SER A 104 4.38 21.64 9.01
N ALA A 105 4.56 20.34 8.75
CA ALA A 105 5.01 19.36 9.73
C ALA A 105 6.45 19.63 10.22
N VAL A 106 7.36 20.04 9.33
CA VAL A 106 8.78 20.33 9.68
C VAL A 106 8.85 21.51 10.64
N ARG A 107 8.02 22.52 10.41
CA ARG A 107 7.96 23.72 11.24
C ARG A 107 7.40 23.42 12.63
N VAL A 108 6.35 22.60 12.72
CA VAL A 108 5.77 22.17 14.01
C VAL A 108 6.78 21.36 14.84
N ILE A 109 7.50 20.43 14.22
CA ILE A 109 8.53 19.63 14.92
C ILE A 109 9.64 20.55 15.44
N ALA A 110 10.13 21.47 14.60
CA ALA A 110 11.19 22.37 15.03
C ALA A 110 10.77 23.31 16.17
N GLU A 111 9.52 23.80 16.16
CA GLU A 111 8.96 24.60 17.26
C GLU A 111 8.84 23.79 18.56
N ASN A 112 8.46 22.51 18.50
CA ASN A 112 8.38 21.64 19.69
C ASN A 112 9.75 21.37 20.32
N ILE A 113 10.75 21.06 19.49
CA ILE A 113 12.13 20.79 19.93
C ILE A 113 12.74 22.05 20.56
N SER A 114 12.56 23.22 19.94
CA SER A 114 13.11 24.49 20.43
C SER A 114 12.54 24.90 21.79
N ASN A 115 11.28 24.57 22.03
CA ASN A 115 10.58 24.87 23.29
C ASN A 115 10.78 23.80 24.37
N GLY A 116 11.54 22.73 24.10
CA GLY A 116 11.81 21.65 25.03
C GLY A 116 10.57 20.83 25.44
N LYS A 117 9.54 20.78 24.58
CA LYS A 117 8.33 19.98 24.79
C LYS A 117 8.40 18.71 23.94
N GLY A 118 9.26 17.78 24.34
CA GLY A 118 9.32 16.40 23.86
C GLY A 118 9.10 15.43 25.01
#